data_AF-A0A0T6AXZ4-F1
#
_entry.id   AF-A0A0T6AXZ4-F1
#
_cell.length_a   1.000
_cell.length_b   1.000
_cell.length_c   1.000
_cell.angle_alpha   90.00
_cell.angle_beta   90.00
_cell.angle_gamma   90.00
#
_symmetry.space_group_name_H-M   'P 1'
#
loop_
_entity.id
_entity.type
_entity.pdbx_description
1 polymer ?
#
loop_
_entity_poly.entity_id
_entity_poly.type
_entity_poly.pdbx_seq_one_letter_code
_entity_poly.pdbx_strand_id
1 'polypeptide(L)'
;YSGKGAVTGMLKTGKKGLYVFDRDGHHFQVQPACVLDFYIHESKQRMGLGKKLYEHMLDKEQTEPVRMAIDRPSDKFLGFLNKHYGLNNPIRQMNNFVVYDGFFPEQKDGSGDNNNAVAMGKGTQPANGLQTNFTSPYGRYGAPRPPCSMGQIIHNQSSLAVPTQELGGPRIYSQ
;
A
#
# COMPACT_ATOMS: atom_id res chain seq x y z
N TYR A 1 -3.12 -44.37 -27.69
CA TYR A 1 -3.53 -42.99 -27.36
C TYR A 1 -2.75 -42.02 -28.24
N SER A 2 -3.45 -41.27 -29.09
CA SER A 2 -2.85 -40.25 -29.97
C SER A 2 -2.52 -39.01 -29.12
N GLY A 3 -1.30 -39.01 -28.57
CA GLY A 3 -0.84 -38.11 -27.51
C GLY A 3 -0.47 -36.72 -28.02
N LYS A 4 -1.47 -35.91 -28.37
CA LYS A 4 -1.30 -34.46 -28.49
C LYS A 4 -1.54 -33.89 -27.10
N GLY A 5 -0.48 -33.47 -26.40
CA GLY A 5 -0.56 -33.02 -25.01
C GLY A 5 -1.71 -32.02 -24.76
N ALA A 6 -2.29 -32.07 -23.56
CA ALA A 6 -3.40 -31.19 -23.15
C ALA A 6 -2.95 -30.24 -22.04
N VAL A 7 -3.36 -28.97 -22.12
CA VAL A 7 -3.11 -27.98 -21.07
C VAL A 7 -3.98 -28.30 -19.87
N THR A 8 -3.36 -28.49 -18.70
CA THR A 8 -4.06 -28.89 -17.46
C THR A 8 -4.30 -27.73 -16.48
N GLY A 9 -3.76 -26.55 -16.75
CA GLY A 9 -3.89 -25.39 -15.87
C GLY A 9 -3.00 -24.21 -16.30
N MET A 10 -3.11 -23.11 -15.55
CA MET A 10 -2.40 -21.85 -15.77
C MET A 10 -2.15 -21.14 -14.43
N LEU A 11 -1.03 -20.44 -14.33
CA LEU A 11 -0.69 -19.54 -13.23
C LEU A 11 -0.15 -18.25 -13.83
N LYS A 12 -0.73 -17.10 -13.44
CA LYS A 12 -0.33 -15.77 -13.90
C LYS A 12 0.19 -14.96 -12.72
N THR A 13 1.40 -14.42 -12.86
CA THR A 13 2.05 -13.54 -11.89
C THR A 13 2.38 -12.18 -12.49
N GLY A 14 2.70 -11.22 -11.62
CA GLY A 14 3.26 -9.93 -12.05
C GLY A 14 3.53 -9.00 -10.89
N LYS A 15 4.45 -8.05 -11.08
CA LYS A 15 4.74 -7.02 -10.08
C LYS A 15 3.64 -5.94 -10.07
N LYS A 16 3.20 -5.52 -8.89
CA LYS A 16 2.20 -4.44 -8.74
C LYS A 16 2.62 -3.47 -7.65
N GLY A 17 2.49 -2.17 -7.89
CA GLY A 17 2.59 -1.16 -6.84
C GLY A 17 1.35 -1.22 -5.95
N LEU A 18 1.52 -1.52 -4.67
CA LEU A 18 0.44 -1.68 -3.70
C LEU A 18 0.67 -0.79 -2.48
N TYR A 19 -0.43 -0.25 -1.96
CA TYR A 19 -0.52 0.32 -0.62
C TYR A 19 -1.20 -0.72 0.27
N VAL A 20 -0.49 -1.20 1.27
CA VAL A 20 -0.93 -2.27 2.17
C VAL A 20 -0.68 -1.90 3.63
N PHE A 21 -1.37 -2.56 4.55
CA PHE A 21 -1.19 -2.38 5.98
C PHE A 21 -0.94 -3.72 6.70
N ASP A 22 -0.11 -3.67 7.75
CA ASP A 22 0.14 -4.81 8.63
C ASP A 22 -0.97 -5.00 9.68
N ARG A 23 -0.80 -5.93 10.63
CA ARG A 23 -1.81 -6.15 11.68
C ARG A 23 -1.93 -5.00 12.66
N ASP A 24 -0.86 -4.25 12.87
CA ASP A 24 -0.82 -3.10 13.77
C ASP A 24 -1.38 -1.83 13.11
N GLY A 25 -1.68 -1.91 11.81
CA GLY A 25 -2.25 -0.82 11.01
C GLY A 25 -1.18 0.08 10.38
N HIS A 26 0.10 -0.26 10.46
CA HIS A 26 1.15 0.49 9.78
C HIS A 26 1.02 0.31 8.27
N HIS A 27 1.12 1.43 7.54
CA HIS A 27 0.97 1.45 6.09
C HIS A 27 2.31 1.40 5.37
N PHE A 28 2.36 0.62 4.29
CA PHE A 28 3.53 0.42 3.45
C PHE A 28 3.17 0.61 1.98
N GLN A 29 4.04 1.31 1.24
CA GLN A 29 4.02 1.34 -0.22
C GLN A 29 5.09 0.39 -0.74
N VAL A 30 4.70 -0.63 -1.49
CA VAL A 30 5.57 -1.72 -1.94
C VAL A 30 5.30 -2.10 -3.39
N GLN A 31 6.22 -2.82 -4.02
CA GLN A 31 6.04 -3.38 -5.37
C GLN A 31 6.34 -4.89 -5.40
N PRO A 32 5.52 -5.73 -4.72
CA PRO A 32 5.76 -7.17 -4.61
C PRO A 32 5.46 -7.92 -5.92
N ALA A 33 5.94 -9.16 -6.00
CA ALA A 33 5.40 -10.14 -6.94
C ALA A 33 4.01 -10.58 -6.48
N CYS A 34 3.05 -10.58 -7.41
CA CYS A 34 1.67 -10.92 -7.13
C CYS A 34 1.21 -12.16 -7.88
N VAL A 35 0.34 -12.94 -7.25
CA VAL A 35 -0.46 -13.96 -7.94
C VAL A 35 -1.75 -13.30 -8.41
N LEU A 36 -1.99 -13.32 -9.72
CA LEU A 36 -3.11 -12.61 -10.36
C LEU A 36 -4.20 -13.54 -10.88
N ASP A 37 -3.82 -14.77 -11.24
CA ASP A 37 -4.77 -15.80 -11.67
C ASP A 37 -4.14 -17.18 -11.45
N PHE A 38 -4.94 -18.12 -10.99
CA PHE A 38 -4.49 -19.48 -10.75
C PHE A 38 -5.62 -20.48 -10.97
N TYR A 39 -5.43 -21.33 -11.98
CA TYR A 39 -6.43 -22.27 -12.41
C TYR A 39 -5.81 -23.64 -12.71
N ILE A 40 -6.50 -24.69 -12.26
CA ILE A 40 -6.24 -26.07 -12.63
C ILE A 40 -7.57 -26.63 -13.12
N HIS A 41 -7.54 -27.27 -14.29
CA HIS A 41 -8.73 -27.91 -14.87
C HIS A 41 -9.36 -28.86 -13.85
N GLU A 42 -10.68 -28.82 -13.71
CA GLU A 42 -11.43 -29.42 -12.61
C GLU A 42 -11.13 -30.91 -12.46
N SER A 43 -11.06 -31.64 -13.58
CA SER A 43 -10.75 -33.08 -13.61
C SER A 43 -9.34 -33.44 -13.14
N LYS A 44 -8.46 -32.45 -12.95
CA LYS A 44 -7.07 -32.60 -12.51
C LYS A 44 -6.78 -31.91 -11.18
N GLN A 45 -7.78 -31.30 -10.54
CA GLN A 45 -7.62 -30.69 -9.22
C GLN A 45 -7.28 -31.76 -8.17
N ARG A 46 -6.59 -31.34 -7.10
CA ARG A 46 -6.16 -32.20 -5.98
C ARG A 46 -5.16 -33.32 -6.34
N MET A 47 -4.66 -33.38 -7.57
CA MET A 47 -3.60 -34.30 -8.01
C MET A 47 -2.17 -33.75 -7.85
N GLY A 48 -2.00 -32.65 -7.11
CA GLY A 48 -0.69 -32.01 -6.88
C GLY A 48 -0.18 -31.11 -8.01
N LEU A 49 -0.89 -30.99 -9.14
CA LEU A 49 -0.47 -30.14 -10.26
C LEU A 49 -0.35 -28.66 -9.87
N GLY A 50 -1.27 -28.17 -9.03
CA GLY A 50 -1.22 -26.80 -8.54
C GLY A 50 0.06 -26.49 -7.75
N LYS A 51 0.51 -27.45 -6.92
CA LYS A 51 1.78 -27.32 -6.17
C LYS A 51 2.96 -27.24 -7.11
N LYS A 52 3.02 -28.12 -8.11
CA LYS A 52 4.11 -28.11 -9.12
C LYS A 52 4.19 -26.79 -9.89
N LEU A 53 3.04 -26.26 -10.32
CA LEU A 53 2.98 -24.96 -11.01
C LEU A 53 3.45 -23.81 -10.12
N TYR A 54 3.01 -23.81 -8.86
CA TYR A 54 3.35 -22.76 -7.90
C TYR A 54 4.83 -22.82 -7.49
N GLU A 55 5.38 -24.00 -7.20
CA GLU A 55 6.81 -24.20 -6.90
C GLU A 55 7.70 -23.73 -8.05
N HIS A 56 7.40 -24.13 -9.28
CA HIS A 56 8.15 -23.66 -10.44
C HIS A 56 8.08 -22.13 -10.60
N MET A 57 6.95 -21.51 -10.25
CA MET A 57 6.82 -20.05 -10.26
C MET A 57 7.68 -19.40 -9.16
N LEU A 58 7.70 -19.94 -7.94
CA LEU A 58 8.55 -19.45 -6.85
C LEU A 58 10.03 -19.51 -7.22
N ASP A 59 10.47 -20.63 -7.79
CA ASP A 59 11.85 -20.82 -8.26
C ASP A 59 12.21 -19.81 -9.36
N LYS A 60 11.29 -19.53 -10.29
CA LYS A 60 11.52 -18.55 -11.36
C LYS A 60 11.58 -17.11 -10.84
N GLU A 61 10.70 -16.75 -9.91
CA GLU A 61 10.60 -15.40 -9.36
C GLU A 61 11.62 -15.16 -8.22
N GLN A 62 12.28 -16.21 -7.72
CA GLN A 62 13.21 -16.17 -6.59
C GLN A 62 12.57 -15.49 -5.36
N THR A 63 11.35 -15.91 -5.04
CA THR A 63 10.57 -15.37 -3.92
C THR A 63 10.03 -16.48 -3.05
N GLU A 64 9.86 -16.16 -1.77
CA GLU A 64 9.13 -17.00 -0.83
C GLU A 64 7.62 -16.79 -0.98
N PRO A 65 6.78 -17.82 -0.71
CA PRO A 65 5.32 -17.71 -0.75
C PRO A 65 4.78 -16.56 0.11
N VAL A 66 5.34 -16.39 1.31
CA VAL A 66 4.91 -15.37 2.28
C VAL A 66 5.17 -13.93 1.79
N ARG A 67 6.11 -13.75 0.87
CA ARG A 67 6.48 -12.44 0.29
C ARG A 67 5.60 -12.07 -0.91
N MET A 68 4.70 -12.94 -1.35
CA MET A 68 3.78 -12.67 -2.45
C MET A 68 2.47 -12.03 -1.98
N ALA A 69 1.97 -11.09 -2.77
CA ALA A 69 0.60 -10.57 -2.60
C ALA A 69 -0.37 -11.32 -3.52
N ILE A 70 -1.62 -11.50 -3.09
CA ILE A 70 -2.57 -12.35 -3.82
C ILE A 70 -3.83 -11.56 -4.14
N ASP A 71 -4.15 -11.43 -5.43
CA ASP A 71 -5.33 -10.69 -5.88
C ASP A 71 -6.59 -11.58 -5.76
N ARG A 72 -7.56 -11.14 -4.94
CA ARG A 72 -8.88 -11.76 -4.77
C ARG A 72 -8.84 -13.31 -4.68
N PRO A 73 -8.08 -13.88 -3.72
CA PRO A 73 -7.97 -15.33 -3.63
C PRO A 73 -9.33 -15.99 -3.33
N SER A 74 -9.58 -17.12 -3.99
CA SER A 74 -10.68 -18.02 -3.62
C SER A 74 -10.36 -18.80 -2.34
N ASP A 75 -11.38 -19.29 -1.65
CA ASP A 75 -11.19 -20.12 -0.45
C ASP A 75 -10.41 -21.41 -0.74
N LYS A 76 -10.60 -21.98 -1.94
CA LYS A 76 -9.80 -23.13 -2.40
C LYS A 76 -8.31 -22.78 -2.46
N PHE A 77 -7.98 -21.57 -2.89
CA PHE A 77 -6.60 -21.13 -2.99
C PHE A 77 -6.00 -20.77 -1.63
N LEU A 78 -6.76 -20.09 -0.75
CA LEU A 78 -6.34 -19.86 0.63
C LEU A 78 -6.06 -21.19 1.37
N GLY A 79 -6.93 -22.18 1.21
CA GLY A 79 -6.72 -23.52 1.78
C GLY A 79 -5.52 -24.26 1.17
N PHE A 80 -5.23 -24.05 -0.12
CA PHE A 80 -4.02 -24.57 -0.76
C PHE A 80 -2.75 -23.97 -0.15
N LEU A 81 -2.72 -22.65 0.07
CA LEU A 81 -1.57 -21.95 0.64
C LEU A 81 -1.29 -22.38 2.08
N ASN A 82 -2.35 -22.47 2.90
CA ASN A 82 -2.23 -22.98 4.26
C ASN A 82 -1.66 -24.41 4.27
N LYS A 83 -2.25 -25.33 3.47
CA LYS A 83 -1.83 -26.73 3.44
C LYS A 83 -0.38 -26.93 3.01
N HIS A 84 0.09 -26.19 2.01
CA HIS A 84 1.37 -26.46 1.36
C HIS A 84 2.51 -25.54 1.81
N TYR A 85 2.20 -24.34 2.30
CA TYR A 85 3.19 -23.34 2.67
C TYR A 85 2.99 -22.78 4.09
N GLY A 86 2.04 -23.33 4.87
CA GLY A 86 1.79 -22.89 6.24
C GLY A 86 1.21 -21.48 6.36
N LEU A 87 0.77 -20.88 5.25
CA LEU A 87 0.23 -19.52 5.22
C LEU A 87 -1.21 -19.50 5.76
N ASN A 88 -1.33 -19.29 7.07
CA ASN A 88 -2.58 -19.14 7.79
C ASN A 88 -2.85 -17.67 8.12
N ASN A 89 -4.06 -17.38 8.63
CA ASN A 89 -4.47 -16.06 9.12
C ASN A 89 -4.23 -14.91 8.12
N PRO A 90 -4.81 -14.95 6.90
CA PRO A 90 -4.58 -13.92 5.88
C PRO A 90 -4.97 -12.51 6.35
N ILE A 91 -4.17 -11.51 6.02
CA ILE A 91 -4.46 -10.09 6.25
C ILE A 91 -5.12 -9.53 4.98
N ARG A 92 -6.44 -9.35 5.04
CA ARG A 92 -7.22 -8.80 3.93
C ARG A 92 -7.03 -7.30 3.83
N GLN A 93 -6.62 -6.84 2.65
CA GLN A 93 -6.36 -5.44 2.36
C GLN A 93 -7.61 -4.77 1.75
N MET A 94 -7.67 -3.44 1.79
CA MET A 94 -8.80 -2.69 1.22
C MET A 94 -8.89 -2.79 -0.31
N ASN A 95 -7.77 -3.02 -0.99
CA ASN A 95 -7.68 -3.15 -2.44
C ASN A 95 -7.99 -4.58 -2.95
N ASN A 96 -8.62 -5.42 -2.13
CA ASN A 96 -8.94 -6.84 -2.38
C ASN A 96 -7.73 -7.78 -2.49
N PHE A 97 -6.52 -7.29 -2.21
CA PHE A 97 -5.36 -8.16 -2.05
C PHE A 97 -5.37 -8.84 -0.69
N VAL A 98 -4.69 -9.97 -0.62
CA VAL A 98 -4.35 -10.67 0.62
C VAL A 98 -2.84 -10.77 0.72
N VAL A 99 -2.34 -10.49 1.93
CA VAL A 99 -0.94 -10.67 2.33
C VAL A 99 -0.89 -11.45 3.65
N TYR A 100 0.30 -11.84 4.09
CA TYR A 100 0.52 -12.64 5.30
C TYR A 100 1.55 -11.99 6.22
N ASP A 101 1.59 -12.43 7.47
CA ASP A 101 2.68 -12.06 8.39
C ASP A 101 4.02 -12.53 7.81
N GLY A 102 5.02 -11.65 7.79
CA GLY A 102 6.29 -11.88 7.09
C GLY A 102 6.31 -11.39 5.64
N PHE A 103 5.21 -10.83 5.12
CA PHE A 103 5.21 -10.11 3.84
C PHE A 103 6.03 -8.81 3.94
N PHE A 104 5.79 -8.02 5.00
CA PHE A 104 6.35 -6.68 5.18
C PHE A 104 7.86 -6.71 5.44
N PRO A 105 8.61 -5.67 5.03
CA PRO A 105 10.02 -5.54 5.39
C PRO A 105 10.15 -5.42 6.90
N GLU A 106 11.17 -6.04 7.48
CA GLU A 106 11.51 -5.80 8.88
C GLU A 106 11.84 -4.31 9.04
N GLN A 107 11.17 -3.64 9.98
CA GLN A 107 11.64 -2.34 10.43
C GLN A 107 12.99 -2.59 11.08
N LYS A 108 14.08 -2.21 10.40
CA LYS A 108 15.37 -2.09 11.07
C LYS A 108 15.22 -0.94 12.04
N ASP A 109 14.86 -1.27 13.27
CA ASP A 109 15.05 -0.36 14.40
C ASP A 109 16.52 0.09 14.34
N GLY A 110 16.73 1.39 14.26
CA GLY A 110 18.03 2.01 14.04
C GLY A 110 18.99 1.84 15.21
N SER A 111 19.41 0.61 15.51
CA SER A 111 20.60 0.32 16.29
C SER A 111 21.82 0.63 15.43
N GLY A 112 22.29 1.88 15.51
CA GLY A 112 23.55 2.27 14.92
C GLY A 112 24.71 1.57 15.60
N ASP A 113 25.44 0.76 14.84
CA ASP A 113 26.79 0.35 15.22
C ASP A 113 27.77 0.75 14.12
N ASN A 114 28.81 1.47 14.55
CA ASN A 114 29.85 2.08 13.73
C ASN A 114 30.85 1.03 13.23
N ASN A 115 31.23 1.11 11.94
CA ASN A 115 32.62 1.15 11.43
C ASN A 115 32.73 0.58 10.00
N ASN A 116 32.69 1.43 8.99
CA ASN A 116 33.71 1.42 7.94
C ASN A 116 33.78 2.78 7.25
N ALA A 117 34.94 3.43 7.38
CA ALA A 117 35.22 4.73 6.80
C ALA A 117 35.62 4.58 5.34
N VAL A 118 34.83 5.17 4.43
CA VAL A 118 35.36 5.68 3.16
C VAL A 118 34.70 7.03 2.89
N ALA A 119 35.51 8.08 2.89
CA ALA A 119 35.13 9.47 2.71
C ALA A 119 34.73 9.78 1.27
N MET A 120 33.67 10.58 1.05
CA MET A 120 33.65 11.72 0.11
C MET A 120 32.28 12.45 0.15
N GLY A 121 32.28 13.79 0.26
CA GLY A 121 31.17 14.63 -0.23
C GLY A 121 30.43 15.51 0.79
N LYS A 122 30.92 16.74 0.98
CA LYS A 122 30.32 17.86 1.72
C LYS A 122 28.90 18.23 1.25
N GLY A 123 28.02 18.58 2.20
CA GLY A 123 26.74 19.25 1.93
C GLY A 123 25.92 19.55 3.19
N THR A 124 26.34 20.58 3.92
CA THR A 124 25.60 21.42 4.90
C THR A 124 24.17 21.05 5.32
N GLN A 125 23.96 20.90 6.63
CA GLN A 125 22.65 20.83 7.29
C GLN A 125 21.84 22.14 7.16
N PRO A 126 20.55 22.12 7.56
CA PRO A 126 20.29 22.76 8.85
C PRO A 126 19.37 21.96 9.80
N ALA A 127 19.61 22.25 11.07
CA ALA A 127 18.89 21.80 12.25
C ALA A 127 17.50 22.47 12.36
N ASN A 128 16.64 21.88 13.19
CA ASN A 128 15.40 22.41 13.72
C ASN A 128 15.32 23.95 13.74
N GLY A 129 14.31 24.51 13.06
CA GLY A 129 14.02 25.94 13.09
C GLY A 129 12.68 26.26 12.43
N LEU A 130 11.68 26.52 13.24
CA LEU A 130 10.37 27.06 12.87
C LEU A 130 10.53 28.48 12.29
N GLN A 131 10.02 28.73 11.07
CA GLN A 131 9.69 30.07 10.54
C GLN A 131 8.71 29.87 9.37
N THR A 132 7.38 29.96 9.57
CA THR A 132 6.54 31.17 9.56
C THR A 132 6.96 32.26 8.57
N ASN A 133 6.06 32.47 7.59
CA ASN A 133 5.97 33.54 6.59
C ASN A 133 7.18 33.76 5.66
N PHE A 134 6.98 33.62 4.35
CA PHE A 134 6.96 34.77 3.43
C PHE A 134 6.29 34.36 2.11
N THR A 135 5.30 35.18 1.77
CA THR A 135 4.77 35.43 0.44
C THR A 135 5.85 35.46 -0.64
N SER A 136 5.63 34.77 -1.75
CA SER A 136 6.27 35.12 -3.03
C SER A 136 5.20 35.14 -4.14
N PRO A 137 5.27 36.10 -5.08
CA PRO A 137 4.05 36.76 -5.55
C PRO A 137 3.42 36.16 -6.82
N TYR A 138 4.07 35.25 -7.56
CA TYR A 138 3.50 34.69 -8.78
C TYR A 138 4.00 33.26 -9.06
N GLY A 139 3.10 32.26 -9.02
CA GLY A 139 3.47 30.85 -9.26
C GLY A 139 2.32 29.81 -9.25
N ARG A 140 1.63 29.69 -10.39
CA ARG A 140 0.89 28.55 -10.99
C ARG A 140 -0.22 27.77 -10.25
N TYR A 141 -0.48 27.96 -8.97
CA TYR A 141 -1.68 27.42 -8.31
C TYR A 141 -2.28 28.42 -7.31
N GLY A 142 -2.90 29.48 -7.83
CA GLY A 142 -3.56 30.53 -7.05
C GLY A 142 -5.06 30.32 -6.82
N ALA A 143 -5.52 29.08 -6.73
CA ALA A 143 -6.92 28.80 -6.35
C ALA A 143 -7.00 28.64 -4.82
N PRO A 144 -7.96 29.29 -4.13
CA PRO A 144 -8.23 29.02 -2.73
C PRO A 144 -8.44 27.53 -2.52
N ARG A 145 -7.58 26.89 -1.72
CA ARG A 145 -7.77 25.49 -1.34
C ARG A 145 -8.86 25.47 -0.27
N PRO A 146 -9.95 24.72 -0.44
CA PRO A 146 -10.95 24.59 0.62
C PRO A 146 -10.25 24.00 1.85
N PRO A 147 -10.62 24.46 3.07
CA PRO A 147 -10.07 23.88 4.28
C PRO A 147 -10.39 22.38 4.28
N CYS A 148 -9.35 21.54 4.27
CA CYS A 148 -9.51 20.11 4.40
C CYS A 148 -9.81 19.79 5.87
N SER A 149 -10.80 18.93 6.12
CA SER A 149 -11.20 18.54 7.49
C SER A 149 -10.03 18.01 8.33
N MET A 150 -9.01 17.43 7.68
CA MET A 150 -7.77 16.99 8.31
C MET A 150 -6.96 18.12 8.97
N GLY A 151 -6.96 19.34 8.42
CA GLY A 151 -6.19 20.47 8.97
C GLY A 151 -6.79 21.08 10.24
N GLN A 152 -8.09 20.87 10.48
CA GLN A 152 -8.81 21.40 11.63
C GLN A 152 -8.67 20.54 12.90
N ILE A 153 -8.15 19.31 12.78
CA ILE A 153 -8.01 18.39 13.91
C ILE A 153 -6.68 18.62 14.66
N ILE A 154 -5.66 19.15 13.97
CA ILE A 154 -4.30 19.30 14.54
C ILE A 154 -4.20 20.53 15.47
N HIS A 155 -5.14 21.47 15.39
CA HIS A 155 -5.24 22.58 16.34
C HIS A 155 -6.46 22.36 17.23
N ASN A 156 -6.24 21.96 18.48
CA ASN A 156 -7.24 21.96 19.54
C ASN A 156 -7.59 23.40 19.98
N GLN A 157 -7.98 24.26 19.02
CA GLN A 157 -8.49 25.60 19.32
C GLN A 157 -10.01 25.55 19.35
N SER A 158 -10.53 25.47 20.57
CA SER A 158 -11.91 25.82 20.89
C SER A 158 -12.12 27.31 20.57
N SER A 159 -12.59 27.65 19.38
CA SER A 159 -13.07 29.00 19.09
C SER A 159 -14.58 29.05 19.29
N LEU A 160 -14.98 29.62 20.42
CA LEU A 160 -16.34 30.06 20.72
C LEU A 160 -16.85 31.02 19.63
N ALA A 161 -18.09 30.75 19.20
CA ALA A 161 -19.18 31.64 18.77
C ALA A 161 -18.88 32.98 18.06
N VAL A 162 -19.60 33.26 16.96
CA VAL A 162 -20.49 34.44 16.80
C VAL A 162 -21.61 34.12 15.77
N PRO A 163 -22.90 34.44 16.04
CA PRO A 163 -24.02 34.29 15.11
C PRO A 163 -24.20 35.49 14.16
N THR A 164 -24.70 35.22 12.95
CA THR A 164 -24.96 36.19 11.88
C THR A 164 -26.13 37.12 12.24
N GLN A 165 -25.87 38.42 12.39
CA GLN A 165 -26.86 39.49 12.29
C GLN A 165 -26.37 40.50 11.25
N GLU A 166 -27.06 40.55 10.11
CA GLU A 166 -26.82 41.55 9.06
C GLU A 166 -27.89 42.66 9.21
N LEU A 167 -27.45 43.87 9.56
CA LEU A 167 -28.24 45.11 9.50
C LEU A 167 -27.60 46.10 8.52
N GLY A 168 -28.33 46.42 7.45
CA GLY A 168 -28.62 47.79 7.04
C GLY A 168 -27.64 48.55 6.12
N GLY A 169 -28.10 48.84 4.91
CA GLY A 169 -27.77 50.08 4.17
C GLY A 169 -28.08 50.00 2.66
N PRO A 170 -28.24 51.12 1.91
CA PRO A 170 -28.42 52.52 2.32
C PRO A 170 -29.67 53.21 1.71
N ARG A 171 -29.98 54.40 2.24
CA ARG A 171 -31.00 55.36 1.76
C ARG A 171 -30.72 55.87 0.35
N ILE A 172 -31.80 56.10 -0.42
CA ILE A 172 -31.85 57.05 -1.54
C ILE A 172 -33.11 57.90 -1.40
N TYR A 173 -32.95 59.23 -1.49
CA TYR A 173 -33.98 60.27 -1.37
C TYR A 173 -34.34 60.87 -2.74
N SER A 174 -35.63 61.23 -2.86
CA SER A 174 -36.25 62.29 -3.70
C SER A 174 -36.24 62.09 -5.23
N GLN A 175 -37.30 62.45 -5.97
CA GLN A 175 -38.37 63.43 -5.73
C GLN A 175 -39.78 62.85 -5.89
#